data_AF-A0A1H8Q1G7-F1
#
_entry.id   AF-A0A1H8Q1G7-F1
#
_cell.length_a   1.000
_cell.length_b   1.000
_cell.length_c   1.000
_cell.angle_alpha   90.00
_cell.angle_beta   90.00
_cell.angle_gamma   90.00
#
_symmetry.space_group_name_H-M   'P 1'
#
loop_
_entity.id
_entity.type
_entity.pdbx_description
1 polymer ?
#
loop_
_entity_poly.entity_id
_entity_poly.type
_entity_poly.pdbx_seq_one_letter_code
_entity_poly.pdbx_strand_id
1 'polypeptide(L)'
;MDGRPLRQQIGFCPTPLGRVAYAEVGSGPPLVLPPPWIGHVEREWAFPEVRAFVGALARDHRVVRYDRPGTGLSDRLPAGAPPPSLDDDVEVVGALLDSLQIPAAAVLGFSTGGCVAVALAARRPGVVTRLVLVGAFADGSAIAPPGLGEALVATVRAHWGAGSRALADVWVPGTNRATRQAFADLQRASADAQDAARALEAVYATDVRQEAPRVRAPTLVLHRRGDRAIPVQLGRELAALIPGARLTLLPGELHPPWLGDRDAVVREVRAFLADDPADPADHPVDPADPADHPDGPPAAPPPRERPGAGTLSEREREVLRLVAAGLTDERIAATLVLSPHTVHRHVSNIRIKLDAPSRAAAAAAAARSGLI
;
A
#
# COMPACT_ATOMS: atom_id res chain seq x y z
N MET A 1 8.32 26.82 -9.93
CA MET A 1 9.09 25.73 -10.55
C MET A 1 9.18 26.01 -12.03
N ASP A 2 10.39 26.25 -12.54
CA ASP A 2 10.66 26.43 -13.96
C ASP A 2 10.09 25.25 -14.76
N GLY A 3 9.31 25.52 -15.81
CA GLY A 3 8.64 24.52 -16.66
C GLY A 3 9.58 23.64 -17.50
N ARG A 4 10.77 23.29 -16.99
CA ARG A 4 11.67 22.33 -17.62
C ARG A 4 11.09 20.93 -17.44
N PRO A 5 11.11 20.08 -18.47
CA PRO A 5 10.64 18.71 -18.37
C PRO A 5 11.48 17.96 -17.33
N LEU A 6 10.78 17.23 -16.46
CA LEU A 6 11.39 16.39 -15.44
C LEU A 6 12.26 15.32 -16.12
N ARG A 7 13.58 15.36 -15.88
CA ARG A 7 14.54 14.45 -16.53
C ARG A 7 14.95 13.33 -15.58
N GLN A 8 14.98 12.12 -16.11
CA GLN A 8 15.60 10.95 -15.48
C GLN A 8 17.02 10.79 -16.00
N GLN A 9 17.96 10.54 -15.10
CA GLN A 9 19.32 10.12 -15.43
C GLN A 9 19.44 8.63 -15.09
N ILE A 10 19.99 7.83 -16.01
CA ILE A 10 20.24 6.40 -15.79
C ILE A 10 21.74 6.19 -15.63
N GLY A 11 22.12 5.47 -14.59
CA GLY A 11 23.49 5.08 -14.32
C GLY A 11 23.57 3.60 -13.99
N PHE A 12 24.79 3.12 -13.76
CA PHE A 12 25.06 1.75 -13.40
C PHE A 12 26.06 1.70 -12.26
N CYS A 13 25.87 0.76 -11.32
CA CYS A 13 26.83 0.51 -10.25
C CYS A 13 27.15 -0.99 -10.16
N PRO A 14 28.41 -1.35 -9.84
CA PRO A 14 28.76 -2.73 -9.56
C PRO A 14 28.18 -3.17 -8.21
N THR A 15 27.70 -4.41 -8.14
CA THR A 15 27.28 -5.06 -6.90
C THR A 15 27.85 -6.48 -6.85
N PRO A 16 27.82 -7.18 -5.69
CA PRO A 16 28.23 -8.59 -5.61
C PRO A 16 27.46 -9.52 -6.58
N LEU A 17 26.27 -9.12 -7.02
CA LEU A 17 25.40 -9.89 -7.93
C LEU A 17 25.47 -9.45 -9.39
N GLY A 18 26.45 -8.62 -9.73
CA GLY A 18 26.60 -8.04 -11.07
C GLY A 18 26.26 -6.55 -11.11
N ARG A 19 26.26 -5.98 -12.31
CA ARG A 19 25.98 -4.56 -12.50
C ARG A 19 24.49 -4.28 -12.38
N VAL A 20 24.14 -3.32 -11.54
CA VAL A 20 22.77 -2.86 -11.35
C VAL A 20 22.57 -1.52 -12.05
N ALA A 21 21.49 -1.39 -12.80
CA ALA A 21 21.04 -0.13 -13.36
C ALA A 21 20.21 0.65 -12.33
N TYR A 22 20.48 1.93 -12.20
CA TYR A 22 19.70 2.84 -11.36
C TYR A 22 19.25 4.07 -12.15
N ALA A 23 18.25 4.75 -11.59
CA ALA A 23 17.69 5.95 -12.14
C ALA A 23 17.51 7.02 -11.08
N GLU A 24 17.87 8.24 -11.44
CA GLU A 24 17.81 9.40 -10.57
C GLU A 24 16.91 10.49 -11.13
N VAL A 25 16.12 11.11 -10.25
CA VAL A 25 15.24 12.21 -10.59
C VAL A 25 15.20 13.21 -9.43
N GLY A 26 15.31 14.50 -9.75
CA GLY A 26 15.25 15.57 -8.75
C GLY A 26 16.58 15.86 -8.06
N SER A 27 16.50 16.61 -6.98
CA SER A 27 17.64 17.06 -6.17
C SER A 27 17.19 17.24 -4.72
N GLY A 28 18.14 17.22 -3.78
CA GLY A 28 17.86 17.37 -2.34
C GLY A 28 18.24 16.11 -1.57
N PRO A 29 17.68 15.92 -0.35
CA PRO A 29 17.91 14.72 0.45
C PRO A 29 17.59 13.43 -0.33
N PRO A 30 18.40 12.38 -0.19
CA PRO A 30 18.22 11.14 -0.92
C PRO A 30 16.99 10.37 -0.43
N LEU A 31 16.16 9.95 -1.40
CA LEU A 31 15.03 9.06 -1.20
C LEU A 31 15.22 7.83 -2.09
N VAL A 32 15.54 6.69 -1.48
CA VAL A 32 15.80 5.44 -2.21
C VAL A 32 14.55 4.55 -2.22
N LEU A 33 14.22 4.02 -3.40
CA LEU A 33 13.08 3.14 -3.62
C LEU A 33 13.60 1.76 -4.05
N PRO A 34 13.72 0.80 -3.12
CA PRO A 34 13.92 -0.60 -3.48
C PRO A 34 12.82 -1.08 -4.43
N PRO A 35 13.17 -1.81 -5.50
CA PRO A 35 12.20 -2.31 -6.45
C PRO A 35 11.25 -3.30 -5.78
N PRO A 36 10.07 -3.52 -6.39
CA PRO A 36 9.14 -4.52 -5.95
C PRO A 36 9.60 -5.88 -6.49
N TRP A 37 8.67 -6.72 -6.94
CA TRP A 37 8.97 -8.00 -7.55
C TRP A 37 9.94 -7.89 -8.74
N ILE A 38 9.59 -7.10 -9.76
CA ILE A 38 10.39 -6.84 -10.96
C ILE A 38 10.21 -5.39 -11.38
N GLY A 39 11.20 -4.83 -12.06
CA GLY A 39 11.13 -3.46 -12.55
C GLY A 39 11.97 -3.24 -13.80
N HIS A 40 11.77 -2.07 -14.41
CA HIS A 40 12.58 -1.59 -15.52
C HIS A 40 12.60 -0.06 -15.53
N VAL A 41 13.62 0.54 -14.93
CA VAL A 41 13.65 1.98 -14.62
C VAL A 41 13.41 2.88 -15.84
N GLU A 42 13.90 2.49 -17.02
CA GLU A 42 13.67 3.18 -18.29
C GLU A 42 12.24 3.01 -18.82
N ARG A 43 11.74 1.77 -18.91
CA ARG A 43 10.41 1.51 -19.49
C ARG A 43 9.28 2.00 -18.61
N GLU A 44 9.43 1.90 -17.30
CA GLU A 44 8.50 2.49 -16.33
C GLU A 44 8.38 4.00 -16.53
N TRP A 45 9.46 4.69 -16.90
CA TRP A 45 9.45 6.12 -17.13
C TRP A 45 8.59 6.55 -18.33
N ALA A 46 8.27 5.62 -19.24
CA ALA A 46 7.35 5.88 -20.34
C ALA A 46 5.89 6.08 -19.84
N PHE A 47 5.55 5.57 -18.66
CA PHE A 47 4.22 5.67 -18.08
C PHE A 47 4.00 7.04 -17.42
N PRO A 48 3.01 7.85 -17.86
CA PRO A 48 2.72 9.16 -17.28
C PRO A 48 2.48 9.13 -15.77
N GLU A 49 1.84 8.07 -15.28
CA GLU A 49 1.48 7.90 -13.88
C GLU A 49 2.73 7.71 -13.01
N VAL A 50 3.71 6.92 -13.49
CA VAL A 50 5.01 6.76 -12.83
C VAL A 50 5.77 8.08 -12.82
N ARG A 51 5.84 8.79 -13.96
CA ARG A 51 6.50 10.10 -14.03
C ARG A 51 5.87 11.12 -13.07
N ALA A 52 4.55 11.11 -12.96
CA ALA A 52 3.85 12.02 -12.06
C ALA A 52 4.08 11.66 -10.58
N PHE A 53 4.09 10.38 -10.23
CA PHE A 53 4.39 9.92 -8.87
C PHE A 53 5.82 10.26 -8.47
N VAL A 54 6.81 9.81 -9.25
CA VAL A 54 8.23 10.09 -8.99
C VAL A 54 8.50 11.58 -9.05
N GLY A 55 7.91 12.29 -10.01
CA GLY A 55 8.06 13.74 -10.15
C GLY A 55 7.50 14.54 -8.98
N ALA A 56 6.45 14.04 -8.31
CA ALA A 56 5.94 14.68 -7.11
C ALA A 56 6.85 14.48 -5.89
N LEU A 57 7.46 13.30 -5.75
CA LEU A 57 8.46 13.01 -4.71
C LEU A 57 9.77 13.79 -4.96
N ALA A 58 10.18 13.87 -6.23
CA ALA A 58 11.39 14.54 -6.69
C ALA A 58 11.34 16.07 -6.61
N ARG A 59 10.22 16.65 -6.16
CA ARG A 59 10.12 18.09 -5.87
C ARG A 59 11.04 18.51 -4.72
N ASP A 60 11.17 17.65 -3.71
CA ASP A 60 11.91 17.95 -2.49
C ASP A 60 13.04 16.96 -2.22
N HIS A 61 13.18 15.91 -3.05
CA HIS A 61 14.13 14.82 -2.85
C HIS A 61 14.89 14.46 -4.12
N ARG A 62 16.09 13.93 -3.94
CA ARG A 62 16.81 13.15 -4.95
C ARG A 62 16.26 11.73 -4.92
N VAL A 63 15.35 11.39 -5.83
CA VAL A 63 14.71 10.07 -5.89
C VAL A 63 15.59 9.10 -6.67
N VAL A 64 15.99 8.00 -6.03
CA VAL A 64 16.79 6.93 -6.62
C VAL A 64 15.94 5.66 -6.71
N ARG A 65 15.76 5.12 -7.91
CA ARG A 65 15.16 3.81 -8.19
C ARG A 65 16.21 2.92 -8.83
N TYR A 66 16.08 1.61 -8.73
CA TYR A 66 16.99 0.70 -9.42
C TYR A 66 16.30 -0.59 -9.85
N ASP A 67 16.88 -1.25 -10.84
CA ASP A 67 16.42 -2.54 -11.32
C ASP A 67 17.11 -3.65 -10.51
N ARG A 68 16.33 -4.57 -9.93
CA ARG A 68 16.86 -5.74 -9.23
C ARG A 68 17.76 -6.57 -10.19
N PRO A 69 18.84 -7.20 -9.72
CA PRO A 69 19.56 -8.21 -10.52
C PRO A 69 18.58 -9.22 -11.15
N GLY A 70 18.78 -9.54 -12.44
CA GLY A 70 17.83 -10.34 -13.22
C GLY A 70 16.71 -9.54 -13.89
N THR A 71 16.61 -8.23 -13.65
CA THR A 71 15.49 -7.41 -14.15
C THR A 71 15.96 -6.13 -14.86
N GLY A 72 15.09 -5.59 -15.72
CA GLY A 72 15.27 -4.33 -16.41
C GLY A 72 16.58 -4.22 -17.18
N LEU A 73 17.34 -3.17 -16.87
CA LEU A 73 18.65 -2.88 -17.43
C LEU A 73 19.82 -3.46 -16.59
N SER A 74 19.54 -4.07 -15.44
CA SER A 74 20.55 -4.75 -14.63
C SER A 74 20.99 -6.05 -15.30
N ASP A 75 22.19 -6.53 -14.94
CA ASP A 75 22.70 -7.80 -15.45
C ASP A 75 21.75 -8.95 -15.10
N ARG A 76 21.63 -9.93 -16.01
CA ARG A 76 20.82 -11.12 -15.81
C ARG A 76 21.48 -12.07 -14.82
N LEU A 77 20.68 -12.83 -14.09
CA LEU A 77 21.21 -13.84 -13.20
C LEU A 77 21.79 -15.01 -14.02
N PRO A 78 22.89 -15.65 -13.58
CA PRO A 78 23.42 -16.82 -14.23
C PRO A 78 22.37 -17.93 -14.39
N ALA A 79 22.49 -18.73 -15.45
CA ALA A 79 21.65 -19.90 -15.63
C ALA A 79 21.82 -20.86 -14.43
N GLY A 80 20.71 -21.31 -13.87
CA GLY A 80 20.70 -22.16 -12.67
C GLY A 80 20.93 -21.45 -11.33
N ALA A 81 21.09 -20.13 -11.30
CA ALA A 81 21.16 -19.38 -10.04
C ALA A 81 19.88 -19.61 -9.19
N PRO A 82 20.01 -19.65 -7.85
CA PRO A 82 18.86 -19.72 -6.96
C PRO A 82 18.04 -18.41 -7.03
N PRO A 83 16.80 -18.41 -6.53
CA PRO A 83 16.09 -17.17 -6.22
C PRO A 83 16.96 -16.23 -5.37
N PRO A 84 17.03 -14.92 -5.66
CA PRO A 84 17.84 -14.01 -4.86
C PRO A 84 17.24 -13.91 -3.45
N SER A 85 18.10 -14.00 -2.44
CA SER A 85 17.72 -13.93 -1.05
C SER A 85 17.43 -12.48 -0.59
N LEU A 86 16.88 -12.33 0.62
CA LEU A 86 16.76 -11.02 1.24
C LEU A 86 18.15 -10.41 1.53
N ASP A 87 19.14 -11.24 1.85
CA ASP A 87 20.51 -10.79 2.11
C ASP A 87 21.13 -10.20 0.84
N ASP A 88 20.96 -10.89 -0.29
CA ASP A 88 21.34 -10.43 -1.62
C ASP A 88 20.74 -9.04 -1.95
N ASP A 89 19.45 -8.84 -1.65
CA ASP A 89 18.78 -7.57 -1.88
C ASP A 89 19.34 -6.44 -1.00
N VAL A 90 19.60 -6.72 0.27
CA VAL A 90 20.18 -5.75 1.21
C VAL A 90 21.60 -5.37 0.78
N GLU A 91 22.41 -6.33 0.33
CA GLU A 91 23.74 -6.08 -0.22
C GLU A 91 23.69 -5.22 -1.48
N VAL A 92 22.73 -5.47 -2.39
CA VAL A 92 22.53 -4.64 -3.59
C VAL A 92 22.20 -3.19 -3.22
N VAL A 93 21.27 -2.96 -2.29
CA VAL A 93 20.96 -1.58 -1.85
C VAL A 93 22.17 -0.95 -1.17
N GLY A 94 22.89 -1.71 -0.34
CA GLY A 94 24.11 -1.24 0.31
C GLY A 94 25.16 -0.77 -0.70
N ALA A 95 25.48 -1.61 -1.69
CA ALA A 95 26.44 -1.29 -2.75
C ALA A 95 25.99 -0.09 -3.60
N LEU A 96 24.69 0.06 -3.85
CA LEU A 96 24.14 1.22 -4.54
C LEU A 96 24.33 2.51 -3.73
N LEU A 97 24.01 2.48 -2.43
CA LEU A 97 24.21 3.62 -1.53
C LEU A 97 25.70 4.02 -1.47
N ASP A 98 26.60 3.04 -1.32
CA ASP A 98 28.04 3.27 -1.28
C ASP A 98 28.54 3.88 -2.60
N SER A 99 28.10 3.32 -3.75
CA SER A 99 28.47 3.81 -5.09
C SER A 99 28.00 5.23 -5.37
N LEU A 100 26.82 5.60 -4.86
CA LEU A 100 26.25 6.94 -4.97
C LEU A 100 26.73 7.91 -3.87
N GLN A 101 27.60 7.43 -2.98
CA GLN A 101 28.13 8.17 -1.83
C GLN A 101 27.00 8.72 -0.93
N ILE A 102 25.97 7.90 -0.70
CA ILE A 102 24.82 8.23 0.14
C ILE A 102 25.01 7.54 1.50
N PRO A 103 25.50 8.26 2.54
CA PRO A 103 25.75 7.66 3.85
C PRO A 103 24.47 7.31 4.60
N ALA A 104 23.39 8.07 4.35
CA ALA A 104 22.07 7.83 4.91
C ALA A 104 20.98 8.39 3.98
N ALA A 105 19.81 7.76 3.94
CA ALA A 105 18.69 8.15 3.10
C ALA A 105 17.33 7.90 3.75
N ALA A 106 16.30 8.60 3.29
CA ALA A 106 14.95 8.11 3.47
C ALA A 106 14.74 6.92 2.51
N VAL A 107 13.97 5.91 2.94
CA VAL A 107 13.70 4.73 2.12
C VAL A 107 12.20 4.54 1.99
N LEU A 108 11.72 4.47 0.75
CA LEU A 108 10.32 4.18 0.42
C LEU A 108 10.27 2.83 -0.27
N GLY A 109 9.92 1.79 0.49
CA GLY A 109 9.74 0.44 -0.01
C GLY A 109 8.28 0.16 -0.33
N PHE A 110 8.00 -0.41 -1.49
CA PHE A 110 6.66 -0.86 -1.86
C PHE A 110 6.63 -2.37 -2.11
N SER A 111 5.56 -3.03 -1.67
CA SER A 111 5.46 -4.50 -1.76
C SER A 111 6.69 -5.16 -1.10
N THR A 112 7.32 -6.13 -1.77
CA THR A 112 8.59 -6.75 -1.32
C THR A 112 9.75 -5.77 -1.15
N GLY A 113 9.76 -4.63 -1.86
CA GLY A 113 10.75 -3.56 -1.63
C GLY A 113 10.64 -2.98 -0.22
N GLY A 114 9.47 -3.09 0.41
CA GLY A 114 9.25 -2.80 1.83
C GLY A 114 10.00 -3.76 2.75
N CYS A 115 10.04 -5.05 2.43
CA CYS A 115 10.79 -6.04 3.20
C CYS A 115 12.30 -5.75 3.15
N VAL A 116 12.82 -5.45 1.95
CA VAL A 116 14.22 -5.04 1.78
C VAL A 116 14.52 -3.78 2.60
N ALA A 117 13.62 -2.79 2.59
CA ALA A 117 13.76 -1.57 3.36
C ALA A 117 13.75 -1.80 4.88
N VAL A 118 12.87 -2.68 5.38
CA VAL A 118 12.82 -3.11 6.79
C VAL A 118 14.12 -3.80 7.18
N ALA A 119 14.60 -4.73 6.35
CA ALA A 119 15.83 -5.46 6.60
C ALA A 119 17.04 -4.52 6.63
N LEU A 120 17.15 -3.60 5.66
CA LEU A 120 18.19 -2.59 5.63
C LEU A 120 18.18 -1.71 6.89
N ALA A 121 17.00 -1.19 7.29
CA ALA A 121 16.85 -0.34 8.46
C ALA A 121 17.20 -1.06 9.77
N ALA A 122 16.89 -2.36 9.87
CA ALA A 122 17.19 -3.18 11.05
C ALA A 122 18.66 -3.60 11.13
N ARG A 123 19.30 -3.89 9.98
CA ARG A 123 20.66 -4.46 9.91
C ARG A 123 21.75 -3.41 9.81
N ARG A 124 21.44 -2.21 9.29
CA ARG A 124 22.37 -1.07 9.20
C ARG A 124 21.79 0.17 9.89
N PRO A 125 21.75 0.21 11.24
CA PRO A 125 21.24 1.37 11.98
C PRO A 125 21.97 2.66 11.56
N GLY A 126 21.22 3.74 11.35
CA GLY A 126 21.75 5.04 10.91
C GLY A 126 21.80 5.25 9.39
N VAL A 127 21.71 4.19 8.59
CA VAL A 127 21.62 4.31 7.11
C VAL A 127 20.22 4.75 6.68
N VAL A 128 19.17 4.31 7.38
CA VAL A 128 17.78 4.69 7.08
C VAL A 128 17.35 5.80 8.04
N THR A 129 17.10 7.00 7.50
CA THR A 129 16.69 8.19 8.26
C THR A 129 15.18 8.21 8.54
N ARG A 130 14.38 7.79 7.55
CA ARG A 130 12.92 7.62 7.62
C ARG A 130 12.53 6.42 6.76
N LEU A 131 11.58 5.62 7.24
CA LEU A 131 11.12 4.43 6.56
C LEU A 131 9.64 4.59 6.16
N VAL A 132 9.36 4.48 4.86
CA VAL A 132 7.99 4.51 4.32
C VAL A 132 7.70 3.18 3.65
N LEU A 133 6.64 2.51 4.08
CA LEU A 133 6.25 1.19 3.60
C LEU A 133 4.87 1.28 2.95
N VAL A 134 4.76 0.99 1.65
CA VAL A 134 3.50 1.12 0.90
C VAL A 134 3.06 -0.24 0.38
N GLY A 135 1.92 -0.75 0.86
CA GLY A 135 1.43 -2.06 0.45
C GLY A 135 2.42 -3.20 0.73
N ALA A 136 3.19 -3.09 1.82
CA ALA A 136 4.22 -4.05 2.21
C ALA A 136 3.68 -5.12 3.17
N PHE A 137 4.50 -6.12 3.47
CA PHE A 137 4.17 -7.25 4.34
C PHE A 137 5.39 -7.67 5.17
N ALA A 138 5.18 -8.46 6.22
CA ALA A 138 6.27 -9.01 7.04
C ALA A 138 6.62 -10.46 6.65
N ASP A 139 5.65 -11.24 6.20
CA ASP A 139 5.79 -12.66 5.85
C ASP A 139 5.16 -12.90 4.47
N GLY A 140 6.00 -13.24 3.50
CA GLY A 140 5.62 -13.48 2.11
C GLY A 140 4.76 -14.73 1.94
N SER A 141 4.88 -15.71 2.84
CA SER A 141 4.10 -16.94 2.77
C SER A 141 2.62 -16.71 3.09
N ALA A 142 2.29 -15.60 3.76
CA ALA A 142 0.93 -15.20 4.12
C ALA A 142 0.22 -14.39 3.02
N ILE A 143 0.90 -14.02 1.92
CA ILE A 143 0.33 -13.22 0.82
C ILE A 143 -0.81 -13.96 0.13
N ALA A 144 -0.61 -15.25 -0.13
CA ALA A 144 -1.52 -16.09 -0.89
C ALA A 144 -1.93 -17.31 -0.06
N PRO A 145 -3.13 -17.87 -0.27
CA PRO A 145 -3.49 -19.16 0.31
C PRO A 145 -2.48 -20.26 -0.06
N PRO A 146 -2.33 -21.29 0.79
CA PRO A 146 -1.42 -22.40 0.51
C PRO A 146 -1.63 -23.00 -0.89
N GLY A 147 -0.55 -23.23 -1.63
CA GLY A 147 -0.59 -23.77 -3.00
C GLY A 147 -0.77 -22.72 -4.10
N LEU A 148 -1.39 -21.56 -3.81
CA LEU A 148 -1.64 -20.55 -4.84
C LEU A 148 -0.34 -19.85 -5.28
N GLY A 149 0.56 -19.58 -4.33
CA GLY A 149 1.86 -18.99 -4.61
C GLY A 149 2.70 -19.86 -5.55
N GLU A 150 2.82 -21.17 -5.24
CA GLU A 150 3.56 -22.11 -6.09
C GLU A 150 2.93 -22.25 -7.48
N ALA A 151 1.59 -22.27 -7.56
CA ALA A 151 0.88 -22.34 -8.83
C ALA A 151 1.11 -21.10 -9.71
N LEU A 152 1.13 -19.90 -9.10
CA LEU A 152 1.44 -18.66 -9.81
C LEU A 152 2.89 -18.66 -10.30
N VAL A 153 3.85 -19.05 -9.47
CA VAL A 153 5.26 -19.22 -9.85
C VAL A 153 5.40 -20.18 -11.02
N ALA A 154 4.79 -21.37 -10.95
CA ALA A 154 4.83 -22.36 -12.01
C ALA A 154 4.22 -21.82 -13.31
N THR A 155 3.13 -21.06 -13.22
CA THR A 155 2.50 -20.41 -14.37
C THR A 155 3.38 -19.34 -14.98
N VAL A 156 4.05 -18.50 -14.18
CA VAL A 156 5.04 -17.53 -14.65
C VAL A 156 6.17 -18.21 -15.40
N ARG A 157 6.73 -19.28 -14.79
CA ARG A 157 7.86 -20.04 -15.35
C ARG A 157 7.52 -20.73 -16.66
N ALA A 158 6.36 -21.38 -16.75
CA ALA A 158 5.97 -22.17 -17.91
C ALA A 158 5.22 -21.37 -18.99
N HIS A 159 4.45 -20.35 -18.59
CA HIS A 159 3.53 -19.62 -19.45
C HIS A 159 3.53 -18.12 -19.13
N TRP A 160 4.67 -17.45 -19.32
CA TRP A 160 4.87 -16.07 -18.85
C TRP A 160 3.82 -15.07 -19.37
N GLY A 161 3.32 -15.26 -20.59
CA GLY A 161 2.18 -14.50 -21.12
C GLY A 161 0.91 -14.62 -20.27
N ALA A 162 0.57 -15.82 -19.82
CA ALA A 162 -0.58 -16.06 -18.95
C ALA A 162 -0.31 -15.58 -17.51
N GLY A 163 0.88 -15.87 -16.97
CA GLY A 163 1.28 -15.45 -15.62
C GLY A 163 1.25 -13.93 -15.44
N SER A 164 1.85 -13.17 -16.37
CA SER A 164 1.85 -11.69 -16.32
C SER A 164 0.45 -11.08 -16.42
N ARG A 165 -0.48 -11.70 -17.17
CA ARG A 165 -1.89 -11.27 -17.23
C ARG A 165 -2.64 -11.57 -15.94
N ALA A 166 -2.47 -12.79 -15.39
CA ALA A 166 -3.09 -13.17 -14.13
C ALA A 166 -2.67 -12.23 -12.99
N LEU A 167 -1.39 -11.91 -12.90
CA LEU A 167 -0.88 -10.97 -11.90
C LEU A 167 -1.39 -9.54 -12.15
N ALA A 168 -1.47 -9.09 -13.41
CA ALA A 168 -2.05 -7.79 -13.73
C ALA A 168 -3.52 -7.67 -13.29
N ASP A 169 -4.34 -8.72 -13.47
CA ASP A 169 -5.73 -8.73 -13.03
C ASP A 169 -5.89 -8.62 -11.50
N VAL A 170 -4.92 -9.15 -10.74
CA VAL A 170 -4.88 -9.02 -9.28
C VAL A 170 -4.37 -7.66 -8.83
N TRP A 171 -3.33 -7.11 -9.48
CA TRP A 171 -2.62 -5.93 -8.98
C TRP A 171 -3.23 -4.61 -9.43
N VAL A 172 -3.87 -4.59 -10.59
CA VAL A 172 -4.55 -3.41 -11.14
C VAL A 172 -6.02 -3.70 -11.46
N PRO A 173 -6.81 -4.20 -10.49
CA PRO A 173 -8.21 -4.55 -10.70
C PRO A 173 -9.04 -3.32 -11.10
N GLY A 174 -10.14 -3.55 -11.83
CA GLY A 174 -11.05 -2.47 -12.24
C GLY A 174 -10.50 -1.51 -13.30
N THR A 175 -9.22 -1.60 -13.66
CA THR A 175 -8.66 -0.80 -14.76
C THR A 175 -9.13 -1.32 -16.13
N ASN A 176 -9.10 -0.43 -17.13
CA ASN A 176 -9.48 -0.79 -18.49
C ASN A 176 -8.51 -1.82 -19.09
N ARG A 177 -8.94 -2.49 -20.18
CA ARG A 177 -8.16 -3.54 -20.83
C ARG A 177 -6.79 -3.06 -21.32
N ALA A 178 -6.70 -1.83 -21.83
CA ALA A 178 -5.44 -1.29 -22.33
C ALA A 178 -4.41 -1.07 -21.21
N THR A 179 -4.83 -0.53 -20.06
CA THR A 179 -3.99 -0.36 -18.88
C THR A 179 -3.49 -1.71 -18.35
N ARG A 180 -4.38 -2.72 -18.23
CA ARG A 180 -3.98 -4.06 -17.80
C ARG A 180 -3.00 -4.72 -18.76
N GLN A 181 -3.24 -4.58 -20.07
CA GLN A 181 -2.35 -5.11 -21.09
C GLN A 181 -0.99 -4.42 -21.04
N ALA A 182 -0.95 -3.09 -20.96
CA ALA A 182 0.30 -2.34 -20.85
C ALA A 182 1.09 -2.71 -19.59
N PHE A 183 0.41 -2.96 -18.47
CA PHE A 183 1.04 -3.43 -17.24
C PHE A 183 1.60 -4.86 -17.39
N ALA A 184 0.89 -5.77 -18.05
CA ALA A 184 1.39 -7.10 -18.38
C ALA A 184 2.58 -7.05 -19.35
N ASP A 185 2.56 -6.15 -20.33
CA ASP A 185 3.64 -5.95 -21.29
C ASP A 185 4.90 -5.41 -20.60
N LEU A 186 4.74 -4.46 -19.67
CA LEU A 186 5.83 -3.94 -18.85
C LEU A 186 6.48 -5.04 -18.00
N GLN A 187 5.68 -5.89 -17.35
CA GLN A 187 6.22 -7.03 -16.58
C GLN A 187 7.11 -7.93 -17.46
N ARG A 188 6.63 -8.30 -18.66
CA ARG A 188 7.40 -9.16 -19.58
C ARG A 188 8.61 -8.47 -20.21
N ALA A 189 8.57 -7.14 -20.31
CA ALA A 189 9.71 -6.37 -20.74
C ALA A 189 10.78 -6.23 -19.63
N SER A 190 10.37 -6.34 -18.37
CA SER A 190 11.24 -6.19 -17.21
C SER A 190 12.05 -7.46 -16.94
N ALA A 191 11.45 -8.64 -17.08
CA ALA A 191 12.14 -9.90 -16.85
C ALA A 191 11.67 -10.98 -17.83
N ASP A 192 12.59 -11.90 -18.14
CA ASP A 192 12.20 -13.16 -18.77
C ASP A 192 11.43 -14.06 -17.78
N ALA A 193 10.91 -15.17 -18.29
CA ALA A 193 10.07 -16.08 -17.50
C ALA A 193 10.81 -16.69 -16.30
N GLN A 194 12.11 -16.97 -16.43
CA GLN A 194 12.88 -17.64 -15.38
C GLN A 194 13.24 -16.67 -14.26
N ASP A 195 13.72 -15.48 -14.61
CA ASP A 195 14.07 -14.47 -13.61
C ASP A 195 12.82 -13.89 -12.94
N ALA A 196 11.70 -13.72 -13.67
CA ALA A 196 10.42 -13.36 -13.06
C ALA A 196 9.95 -14.44 -12.06
N ALA A 197 10.01 -15.73 -12.44
CA ALA A 197 9.62 -16.82 -11.55
C ALA A 197 10.51 -16.88 -10.29
N ARG A 198 11.83 -16.78 -10.44
CA ARG A 198 12.78 -16.74 -9.31
C ARG A 198 12.50 -15.57 -8.38
N ALA A 199 12.30 -14.38 -8.93
CA ALA A 199 11.96 -13.22 -8.12
C ALA A 199 10.62 -13.40 -7.40
N LEU A 200 9.65 -14.12 -7.99
CA LEU A 200 8.35 -14.35 -7.36
C LEU A 200 8.44 -15.39 -6.24
N GLU A 201 9.27 -16.43 -6.43
CA GLU A 201 9.64 -17.37 -5.38
C GLU A 201 10.27 -16.63 -4.20
N ALA A 202 11.20 -15.70 -4.47
CA ALA A 202 11.80 -14.88 -3.43
C ALA A 202 10.77 -14.01 -2.68
N VAL A 203 9.79 -13.41 -3.38
CA VAL A 203 8.69 -12.66 -2.75
C VAL A 203 7.93 -13.52 -1.74
N TYR A 204 7.52 -14.73 -2.14
CA TYR A 204 6.77 -15.62 -1.24
C TYR A 204 7.62 -16.22 -0.12
N ALA A 205 8.94 -16.32 -0.31
CA ALA A 205 9.87 -16.84 0.70
C ALA A 205 10.39 -15.77 1.67
N THR A 206 10.15 -14.48 1.40
CA THR A 206 10.68 -13.38 2.22
C THR A 206 10.01 -13.33 3.59
N ASP A 207 10.80 -13.22 4.65
CA ASP A 207 10.34 -13.03 6.03
C ASP A 207 11.21 -11.97 6.72
N VAL A 208 10.57 -10.92 7.24
CA VAL A 208 11.20 -9.83 7.99
C VAL A 208 10.63 -9.67 9.40
N ARG A 209 9.91 -10.68 9.92
CA ARG A 209 9.30 -10.63 11.26
C ARG A 209 10.33 -10.50 12.38
N GLN A 210 11.55 -10.97 12.17
CA GLN A 210 12.65 -10.83 13.13
C GLN A 210 13.35 -9.46 13.01
N GLU A 211 13.34 -8.87 11.81
CA GLU A 211 13.91 -7.58 11.51
C GLU A 211 13.03 -6.42 11.98
N ALA A 212 11.73 -6.51 11.75
CA ALA A 212 10.77 -5.43 12.01
C ALA A 212 10.85 -4.86 13.45
N PRO A 213 10.93 -5.68 14.52
CA PRO A 213 11.09 -5.17 15.90
C PRO A 213 12.40 -4.41 16.17
N ARG A 214 13.40 -4.57 15.29
CA ARG A 214 14.73 -3.95 15.44
C ARG A 214 14.86 -2.63 14.68
N VAL A 215 13.87 -2.26 13.87
CA VAL A 215 13.84 -0.96 13.19
C VAL A 215 13.79 0.16 14.24
N ARG A 216 14.61 1.20 14.02
CA ARG A 216 14.71 2.39 14.88
C ARG A 216 14.34 3.68 14.16
N ALA A 217 14.35 3.66 12.83
CA ALA A 217 13.94 4.81 12.03
C ALA A 217 12.43 5.09 12.25
N PRO A 218 12.02 6.36 12.33
CA PRO A 218 10.61 6.73 12.24
C PRO A 218 9.99 6.04 11.03
N THR A 219 8.83 5.40 11.23
CA THR A 219 8.22 4.55 10.21
C THR A 219 6.77 4.94 9.92
N LEU A 220 6.44 5.11 8.65
CA LEU A 220 5.07 5.22 8.14
C LEU A 220 4.73 3.96 7.34
N VAL A 221 3.62 3.32 7.69
CA VAL A 221 3.00 2.23 6.92
C VAL A 221 1.73 2.75 6.25
N LEU A 222 1.72 2.74 4.92
CA LEU A 222 0.58 3.10 4.08
C LEU A 222 0.00 1.84 3.42
N HIS A 223 -1.31 1.66 3.52
CA HIS A 223 -1.98 0.53 2.87
C HIS A 223 -3.33 0.90 2.29
N ARG A 224 -3.66 0.38 1.11
CA ARG A 224 -5.00 0.53 0.53
C ARG A 224 -5.92 -0.56 1.05
N ARG A 225 -7.12 -0.20 1.54
CA ARG A 225 -8.04 -1.13 2.20
C ARG A 225 -8.47 -2.31 1.32
N GLY A 226 -8.56 -2.10 0.01
CA GLY A 226 -8.98 -3.12 -0.96
C GLY A 226 -7.84 -3.71 -1.77
N ASP A 227 -6.57 -3.51 -1.38
CA ASP A 227 -5.42 -4.10 -2.08
C ASP A 227 -5.57 -5.63 -2.17
N ARG A 228 -5.63 -6.15 -3.41
CA ARG A 228 -5.79 -7.57 -3.70
C ARG A 228 -4.47 -8.30 -3.90
N ALA A 229 -3.38 -7.57 -4.12
CA ALA A 229 -2.06 -8.16 -4.26
C ALA A 229 -1.49 -8.49 -2.88
N ILE A 230 -1.57 -7.54 -1.95
CA ILE A 230 -1.12 -7.69 -0.57
C ILE A 230 -2.29 -7.32 0.36
N PRO A 231 -2.96 -8.31 0.98
CA PRO A 231 -4.10 -8.05 1.86
C PRO A 231 -3.75 -7.06 2.98
N VAL A 232 -4.69 -6.14 3.28
CA VAL A 232 -4.49 -5.05 4.27
C VAL A 232 -4.11 -5.56 5.67
N GLN A 233 -4.48 -6.78 6.01
CA GLN A 233 -4.10 -7.44 7.25
C GLN A 233 -2.58 -7.54 7.39
N LEU A 234 -1.85 -7.86 6.32
CA LEU A 234 -0.40 -7.97 6.34
C LEU A 234 0.29 -6.61 6.59
N GLY A 235 -0.31 -5.52 6.08
CA GLY A 235 0.15 -4.16 6.39
C GLY A 235 -0.09 -3.78 7.86
N ARG A 236 -1.22 -4.20 8.44
CA ARG A 236 -1.49 -4.00 9.88
C ARG A 236 -0.52 -4.78 10.76
N GLU A 237 -0.25 -6.03 10.41
CA GLU A 237 0.71 -6.89 11.11
C GLU A 237 2.12 -6.29 11.05
N LEU A 238 2.56 -5.86 9.87
CA LEU A 238 3.86 -5.21 9.72
C LEU A 238 3.96 -3.91 10.56
N ALA A 239 2.92 -3.08 10.56
CA ALA A 239 2.88 -1.88 11.40
C ALA A 239 2.96 -2.21 12.89
N ALA A 240 2.27 -3.27 13.34
CA ALA A 240 2.28 -3.70 14.73
C ALA A 240 3.65 -4.28 15.18
N LEU A 241 4.43 -4.83 14.25
CA LEU A 241 5.77 -5.37 14.52
C LEU A 241 6.84 -4.28 14.64
N ILE A 242 6.65 -3.11 14.04
CA ILE A 242 7.64 -2.03 14.03
C ILE A 242 7.36 -1.04 15.17
N PRO A 243 8.29 -0.86 16.12
CA PRO A 243 8.11 0.08 17.23
C PRO A 243 7.88 1.51 16.74
N GLY A 244 6.78 2.13 17.19
CA GLY A 244 6.46 3.52 16.86
C GLY A 244 6.01 3.76 15.41
N ALA A 245 5.69 2.71 14.65
CA ALA A 245 5.17 2.90 13.30
C ALA A 245 3.79 3.54 13.28
N ARG A 246 3.59 4.55 12.42
CA ARG A 246 2.28 5.11 12.11
C ARG A 246 1.64 4.31 10.99
N LEU A 247 0.44 3.79 11.20
CA LEU A 247 -0.37 3.17 10.14
C LEU A 247 -1.37 4.17 9.57
N THR A 248 -1.42 4.31 8.25
CA THR A 248 -2.43 5.10 7.54
C THR A 248 -3.09 4.25 6.46
N LEU A 249 -4.41 4.09 6.57
CA LEU A 249 -5.21 3.30 5.63
C LEU A 249 -5.93 4.17 4.62
N LEU A 250 -5.64 3.97 3.35
CA LEU A 250 -6.23 4.71 2.23
C LEU A 250 -7.37 3.92 1.56
N PRO A 251 -8.37 4.61 0.97
CA PRO A 251 -9.33 3.95 0.10
C PRO A 251 -8.66 3.46 -1.21
N GLY A 252 -9.27 2.49 -1.88
CA GLY A 252 -8.83 1.96 -3.17
C GLY A 252 -8.38 0.51 -3.12
N GLU A 253 -8.15 -0.06 -4.30
CA GLU A 253 -7.80 -1.49 -4.50
C GLU A 253 -6.58 -1.73 -5.40
N LEU A 254 -6.05 -0.70 -6.05
CA LEU A 254 -4.89 -0.82 -6.92
C LEU A 254 -3.63 -0.96 -6.08
N HIS A 255 -2.80 -1.97 -6.36
CA HIS A 255 -1.57 -2.21 -5.62
C HIS A 255 -0.47 -1.17 -5.94
N PRO A 256 -0.19 -0.81 -7.21
CA PRO A 256 0.84 0.18 -7.52
C PRO A 256 0.50 1.57 -6.96
N PRO A 257 1.40 2.22 -6.21
CA PRO A 257 1.12 3.51 -5.56
C PRO A 257 0.94 4.66 -6.56
N TRP A 258 1.47 4.52 -7.78
CA TRP A 258 1.32 5.52 -8.84
C TRP A 258 -0.03 5.47 -9.56
N LEU A 259 -0.85 4.43 -9.36
CA LEU A 259 -2.20 4.31 -9.92
C LEU A 259 -3.28 4.60 -8.87
N GLY A 260 -4.49 4.92 -9.32
CA GLY A 260 -5.62 5.24 -8.43
C GLY A 260 -5.50 6.63 -7.81
N ASP A 261 -5.86 6.76 -6.53
CA ASP A 261 -5.58 7.98 -5.76
C ASP A 261 -4.09 8.04 -5.38
N ARG A 262 -3.27 8.36 -6.38
CA ARG A 262 -1.83 8.60 -6.25
C ARG A 262 -1.55 9.80 -5.36
N ASP A 263 -2.37 10.84 -5.46
CA ASP A 263 -2.13 12.12 -4.80
C ASP A 263 -2.30 11.99 -3.28
N ALA A 264 -3.21 11.13 -2.81
CA ALA A 264 -3.28 10.75 -1.40
C ALA A 264 -2.00 10.06 -0.92
N VAL A 265 -1.46 9.09 -1.67
CA VAL A 265 -0.19 8.42 -1.31
C VAL A 265 0.93 9.46 -1.23
N VAL A 266 1.11 10.27 -2.28
CA VAL A 266 2.16 11.29 -2.34
C VAL A 266 2.04 12.30 -1.19
N ARG A 267 0.81 12.70 -0.83
CA ARG A 267 0.58 13.64 0.26
C ARG A 267 1.05 13.08 1.60
N GLU A 268 0.65 11.85 1.95
CA GLU A 268 1.06 11.21 3.20
C GLU A 268 2.57 11.00 3.25
N VAL A 269 3.17 10.55 2.15
CA VAL A 269 4.62 10.36 2.05
C VAL A 269 5.36 11.69 2.24
N ARG A 270 4.98 12.74 1.51
CA ARG A 270 5.68 14.03 1.59
C ARG A 270 5.50 14.70 2.95
N ALA A 271 4.32 14.60 3.55
CA ALA A 271 4.09 15.11 4.91
C ALA A 271 5.04 14.43 5.91
N PHE A 272 5.06 13.10 5.93
CA PHE A 272 5.93 12.34 6.81
C PHE A 272 7.43 12.57 6.56
N LEU A 273 7.84 12.75 5.31
CA LEU A 273 9.24 13.06 4.98
C LEU A 273 9.65 14.49 5.36
N ALA A 274 8.69 15.41 5.52
CA ALA A 274 8.95 16.79 5.94
C ALA A 274 9.01 16.95 7.47
N ASP A 275 8.39 16.06 8.23
CA ASP A 275 8.32 16.13 9.71
C ASP A 275 9.71 15.94 10.35
N ASP A 276 10.23 16.96 11.05
CA ASP A 276 11.56 16.91 11.67
C ASP A 276 11.58 16.01 12.91
N PRO A 277 12.57 15.09 13.11
CA PRO A 277 12.57 14.17 14.24
C PRO A 277 12.81 14.85 15.60
N ALA A 278 13.19 16.13 15.60
CA ALA A 278 13.49 16.94 16.78
C ALA A 278 12.23 17.52 17.46
N ASP A 279 11.05 17.35 16.88
CA ASP A 279 9.78 17.80 17.47
C ASP A 279 8.87 16.60 17.78
N PRO A 280 8.88 16.09 19.01
CA PRO A 280 7.93 15.06 19.43
C PRO A 280 6.51 15.61 19.67
N ALA A 281 6.26 16.90 19.42
CA ALA A 281 4.97 17.53 19.71
C ALA A 281 4.20 17.87 18.42
N ASP A 282 2.91 17.53 18.45
CA ASP A 282 1.87 17.95 17.49
C ASP A 282 1.92 17.41 16.05
N HIS A 283 1.68 16.11 15.93
CA HIS A 283 0.70 15.64 14.93
C HIS A 283 -0.41 14.85 15.64
N PRO A 284 -1.68 15.25 15.49
CA PRO A 284 -2.77 14.60 16.18
C PRO A 284 -2.91 13.16 15.68
N VAL A 285 -2.62 12.21 16.56
CA VAL A 285 -3.22 10.88 16.52
C VAL A 285 -4.73 11.12 16.66
N ASP A 286 -5.50 10.82 15.63
CA ASP A 286 -6.96 10.75 15.76
C ASP A 286 -7.24 9.67 16.82
N PRO A 287 -7.77 10.02 18.01
CA PRO A 287 -7.80 9.09 19.11
C PRO A 287 -8.75 7.94 18.79
N ALA A 288 -8.29 6.72 19.08
CA ALA A 288 -9.21 5.64 19.35
C ALA A 288 -10.20 6.08 20.45
N ASP A 289 -11.45 5.69 20.26
CA ASP A 289 -12.62 5.83 21.14
C ASP A 289 -12.25 5.77 22.64
N PRO A 290 -12.65 6.75 23.50
CA PRO A 290 -12.06 6.89 24.82
C PRO A 290 -12.76 5.98 25.85
N ALA A 291 -11.96 5.22 26.63
CA ALA A 291 -12.06 5.13 28.10
C ALA A 291 -11.29 3.91 28.67
N ASP A 292 -10.12 4.17 29.28
CA ASP A 292 -9.61 3.48 30.47
C ASP A 292 -8.38 4.28 30.94
N HIS A 293 -8.40 5.00 32.08
CA HIS A 293 -8.12 4.45 33.41
C HIS A 293 -8.36 5.48 34.54
N PRO A 294 -8.33 5.07 35.82
CA PRO A 294 -9.19 5.61 36.88
C PRO A 294 -8.53 6.68 37.76
N ASP A 295 -9.34 7.60 38.28
CA ASP A 295 -9.26 8.04 39.67
C ASP A 295 -10.67 8.43 40.17
N GLY A 296 -10.93 8.18 41.47
CA GLY A 296 -12.25 8.07 42.10
C GLY A 296 -13.16 9.31 42.12
N PRO A 297 -14.42 9.14 42.58
CA PRO A 297 -15.58 9.85 42.01
C PRO A 297 -15.97 11.11 42.77
N PRO A 298 -16.76 11.99 42.09
CA PRO A 298 -17.96 12.45 42.77
C PRO A 298 -19.23 12.29 41.92
N ALA A 299 -20.24 11.73 42.61
CA ALA A 299 -21.69 11.81 42.41
C ALA A 299 -22.25 11.66 40.98
N ALA A 300 -22.84 10.49 40.75
CA ALA A 300 -23.57 10.14 39.53
C ALA A 300 -24.79 11.05 39.28
N PRO A 301 -24.92 11.65 38.09
CA PRO A 301 -26.20 12.02 37.51
C PRO A 301 -26.89 10.75 36.93
N PRO A 302 -28.22 10.77 36.72
CA PRO A 302 -29.01 9.57 36.48
C PRO A 302 -28.62 8.84 35.18
N PRO A 303 -28.83 7.52 35.09
CA PRO A 303 -28.32 6.73 33.99
C PRO A 303 -28.96 7.14 32.66
N ARG A 304 -28.13 7.45 31.67
CA ARG A 304 -28.54 7.46 30.26
C ARG A 304 -28.59 6.01 29.79
N GLU A 305 -29.77 5.58 29.36
CA GLU A 305 -30.01 4.25 28.79
C GLU A 305 -29.08 3.99 27.59
N ARG A 306 -28.39 2.86 27.61
CA ARG A 306 -27.68 2.32 26.44
C ARG A 306 -28.73 1.78 25.46
N PRO A 307 -28.71 2.10 24.16
CA PRO A 307 -29.60 1.42 23.22
C PRO A 307 -29.10 -0.01 23.02
N GLY A 308 -29.81 -0.96 23.63
CA GLY A 308 -29.69 -2.38 23.32
C GLY A 308 -30.18 -2.69 21.89
N ALA A 309 -29.94 -3.94 21.48
CA ALA A 309 -30.57 -4.54 20.31
C ALA A 309 -32.09 -4.23 20.28
N GLY A 310 -32.60 -3.77 19.13
CA GLY A 310 -34.03 -3.91 18.83
C GLY A 310 -34.81 -2.69 18.35
N THR A 311 -34.28 -1.46 18.28
CA THR A 311 -35.07 -0.34 17.72
C THR A 311 -34.27 0.61 16.81
N LEU A 312 -34.82 0.89 15.63
CA LEU A 312 -34.33 1.93 14.73
C LEU A 312 -34.54 3.31 15.38
N SER A 313 -33.56 4.20 15.23
CA SER A 313 -33.70 5.60 15.63
C SER A 313 -34.77 6.29 14.79
N GLU A 314 -35.30 7.42 15.29
CA GLU A 314 -36.30 8.20 14.54
C GLU A 314 -35.78 8.60 13.15
N ARG A 315 -34.51 9.00 13.07
CA ARG A 315 -33.85 9.35 11.79
C ARG A 315 -33.70 8.15 10.87
N GLU A 316 -33.40 6.98 11.42
CA GLU A 316 -33.33 5.73 10.65
C GLU A 316 -34.71 5.29 10.15
N ARG A 317 -35.78 5.48 10.92
CA ARG A 317 -37.16 5.21 10.47
C ARG A 317 -37.57 6.14 9.34
N GLU A 318 -37.22 7.41 9.43
CA GLU A 318 -37.49 8.39 8.37
C GLU A 318 -36.77 8.04 7.06
N VAL A 319 -35.49 7.69 7.14
CA VAL A 319 -34.74 7.18 5.99
C VAL A 319 -35.37 5.89 5.44
N LEU A 320 -35.77 4.96 6.31
CA LEU A 320 -36.40 3.69 5.92
C LEU A 320 -37.75 3.88 5.21
N ARG A 321 -38.57 4.86 5.61
CA ARG A 321 -39.82 5.20 4.90
C ARG A 321 -39.56 5.62 3.46
N LEU A 322 -38.56 6.48 3.25
CA LEU A 322 -38.21 6.96 1.91
C LEU A 322 -37.57 5.86 1.06
N VAL A 323 -36.80 4.97 1.68
CA VAL A 323 -36.30 3.75 1.04
C VAL A 323 -37.45 2.84 0.60
N ALA A 324 -38.46 2.64 1.45
CA ALA A 324 -39.64 1.84 1.12
C ALA A 324 -40.52 2.48 0.03
N ALA A 325 -40.53 3.80 -0.08
CA ALA A 325 -41.14 4.54 -1.18
C ALA A 325 -40.32 4.51 -2.48
N GLY A 326 -39.20 3.79 -2.53
CA GLY A 326 -38.41 3.56 -3.73
C GLY A 326 -37.45 4.70 -4.10
N LEU A 327 -37.16 5.62 -3.17
CA LEU A 327 -36.23 6.72 -3.46
C LEU A 327 -34.77 6.25 -3.42
N THR A 328 -33.95 6.86 -4.30
CA THR A 328 -32.49 6.71 -4.29
C THR A 328 -31.85 7.51 -3.18
N ASP A 329 -30.58 7.24 -2.85
CA ASP A 329 -29.87 7.94 -1.78
C ASP A 329 -29.74 9.44 -2.06
N GLU A 330 -29.62 9.84 -3.33
CA GLU A 330 -29.57 11.25 -3.73
C GLU A 330 -30.91 11.96 -3.49
N ARG A 331 -32.03 11.31 -3.78
CA ARG A 331 -33.37 11.88 -3.56
C ARG A 331 -33.72 11.93 -2.08
N ILE A 332 -33.31 10.93 -1.30
CA ILE A 332 -33.45 10.94 0.16
C ILE A 332 -32.59 12.04 0.77
N ALA A 333 -31.35 12.20 0.30
CA ALA A 333 -30.44 13.24 0.74
C ALA A 333 -31.03 14.64 0.51
N ALA A 334 -31.59 14.88 -0.68
CA ALA A 334 -32.29 16.11 -0.98
C ALA A 334 -33.54 16.33 -0.10
N THR A 335 -34.33 15.27 0.13
CA THR A 335 -35.58 15.33 0.92
C THR A 335 -35.31 15.62 2.40
N LEU A 336 -34.25 15.03 2.96
CA LEU A 336 -33.91 15.14 4.38
C LEU A 336 -32.86 16.20 4.69
N VAL A 337 -32.41 16.95 3.69
CA VAL A 337 -31.31 17.93 3.76
C VAL A 337 -30.06 17.30 4.39
N LEU A 338 -29.65 16.17 3.84
CA LEU A 338 -28.47 15.40 4.23
C LEU A 338 -27.49 15.26 3.05
N SER A 339 -26.25 14.85 3.33
CA SER A 339 -25.36 14.39 2.27
C SER A 339 -25.75 12.98 1.79
N PRO A 340 -25.54 12.62 0.51
CA PRO A 340 -25.73 11.25 0.02
C PRO A 340 -24.94 10.21 0.82
N HIS A 341 -23.74 10.57 1.30
CA HIS A 341 -22.92 9.71 2.14
C HIS A 341 -23.58 9.43 3.51
N THR A 342 -24.20 10.44 4.12
CA THR A 342 -24.93 10.29 5.39
C THR A 342 -26.14 9.36 5.23
N VAL A 343 -26.89 9.50 4.13
CA VAL A 343 -28.00 8.59 3.81
C VAL A 343 -27.52 7.16 3.61
N HIS A 344 -26.44 6.96 2.85
CA HIS A 344 -25.87 5.64 2.61
C HIS A 344 -25.46 4.94 3.91
N ARG A 345 -24.90 5.70 4.86
CA ARG A 345 -24.55 5.21 6.20
C ARG A 345 -25.79 4.83 7.02
N HIS A 346 -26.86 5.65 6.99
CA HIS A 346 -28.12 5.29 7.64
C HIS A 346 -28.74 4.02 7.05
N VAL A 347 -28.77 3.87 5.73
CA VAL A 347 -29.28 2.65 5.05
C VAL A 347 -28.47 1.42 5.45
N SER A 348 -27.15 1.56 5.58
CA SER A 348 -26.28 0.47 6.03
C SER A 348 -26.55 0.07 7.48
N ASN A 349 -26.71 1.05 8.38
CA ASN A 349 -27.05 0.80 9.78
C ASN A 349 -28.44 0.17 9.94
N ILE A 350 -29.42 0.61 9.15
CA ILE A 350 -30.76 0.03 9.12
C ILE A 350 -30.69 -1.45 8.71
N ARG A 351 -29.92 -1.77 7.67
CA ARG A 351 -29.73 -3.16 7.22
C ARG A 351 -29.13 -4.04 8.30
N ILE A 352 -28.13 -3.54 9.03
CA ILE A 352 -27.52 -4.27 10.14
C ILE A 352 -28.52 -4.47 11.27
N LYS A 353 -29.25 -3.43 11.67
CA LYS A 353 -30.22 -3.49 12.77
C LYS A 353 -31.44 -4.37 12.47
N LEU A 354 -31.84 -4.48 11.21
CA LEU A 354 -32.94 -5.32 10.75
C LEU A 354 -32.50 -6.69 10.25
N ASP A 355 -31.21 -7.03 10.35
CA ASP A 355 -30.60 -8.23 9.77
C ASP A 355 -31.02 -8.47 8.30
N ALA A 356 -31.05 -7.38 7.52
CA ALA A 356 -31.55 -7.37 6.16
C ALA A 356 -30.39 -7.43 5.15
N PRO A 357 -30.34 -8.47 4.28
CA PRO A 357 -29.23 -8.68 3.36
C PRO A 357 -29.14 -7.61 2.27
N SER A 358 -30.25 -6.91 1.98
CA SER A 358 -30.31 -5.87 0.95
C SER A 358 -31.21 -4.70 1.34
N ARG A 359 -31.07 -3.58 0.63
CA ARG A 359 -31.97 -2.41 0.74
C ARG A 359 -33.43 -2.81 0.54
N ALA A 360 -33.71 -3.64 -0.46
CA ALA A 360 -35.06 -4.13 -0.74
C ALA A 360 -35.58 -5.05 0.38
N ALA A 361 -34.72 -5.88 0.97
CA ALA A 361 -35.09 -6.72 2.10
C ALA A 361 -35.42 -5.87 3.35
N ALA A 362 -34.67 -4.79 3.60
CA ALA A 362 -34.93 -3.86 4.69
C ALA A 362 -36.27 -3.12 4.51
N ALA A 363 -36.56 -2.64 3.30
CA ALA A 363 -37.85 -2.02 2.96
C ALA A 363 -39.03 -3.00 3.17
N ALA A 364 -38.88 -4.23 2.70
CA ALA A 364 -39.91 -5.26 2.82
C ALA A 364 -40.12 -5.71 4.28
N ALA A 365 -39.05 -5.74 5.09
CA ALA A 365 -39.14 -6.03 6.52
C ALA A 365 -39.88 -4.92 7.29
N ALA A 366 -39.66 -3.65 6.91
CA ALA A 366 -40.33 -2.51 7.52
C ALA A 366 -41.85 -2.54 7.30
N ALA A 367 -42.29 -2.83 6.07
CA ALA A 367 -43.70 -2.93 5.72
C ALA A 367 -44.43 -4.10 6.43
N ARG A 368 -43.73 -5.21 6.70
CA ARG A 368 -44.30 -6.38 7.39
C ARG A 368 -44.37 -6.24 8.91
N SER A 369 -43.54 -5.38 9.50
CA SER A 369 -43.39 -5.23 10.96
C SER A 369 -44.10 -4.01 11.54
N GLY A 370 -44.77 -3.20 10.71
CA GLY A 370 -45.46 -1.97 11.13
C GLY A 370 -44.50 -0.89 11.63
N LEU A 371 -43.21 -0.97 11.28
CA LEU A 371 -42.20 0.03 11.63
C LEU A 371 -42.33 1.32 10.80
N ILE A 372 -43.11 1.27 9.74
CA ILE A 372 -43.44 2.37 8.83
C ILE A 372 -44.90 2.31 8.38
#